data_AF-A0A538BFL7-F1
#
_entry.id   AF-A0A538BFL7-F1
#
_cell.length_a   1.000
_cell.length_b   1.000
_cell.length_c   1.000
_cell.angle_alpha   90.00
_cell.angle_beta   90.00
_cell.angle_gamma   90.00
#
_symmetry.space_group_name_H-M   'P 1'
#
loop_
_entity.id
_entity.type
_entity.pdbx_description
1 polymer ?
#
loop_
_entity_poly.entity_id
_entity_poly.type
_entity_poly.pdbx_seq_one_letter_code
_entity_poly.pdbx_strand_id
1 'polypeptide(L)'
;MRELRSIHDWSYDRARTVGPHMYLAEHDGVLCELVVPGSGGCTDRLDPSGLWLFGDMTRRYDSETAPFDVHLYGFAVDGVSSVDVTASGVTTSLSVRHNAFETTLRNVTFVDISEVNVVKESGETLRLDPAAYFPRVPRTD
;
A
#
# COMPACT_ATOMS: atom_id res chain seq x y z
N MET A 1 5.95 -13.43 22.37
CA MET A 1 5.63 -12.42 21.34
C MET A 1 6.44 -11.18 21.64
N ARG A 2 7.05 -10.53 20.64
CA ARG A 2 7.68 -9.21 20.83
C ARG A 2 6.55 -8.16 20.80
N GLU A 3 6.51 -7.31 21.81
CA GLU A 3 5.60 -6.17 21.88
C GLU A 3 6.05 -5.13 20.85
N LEU A 4 5.19 -4.80 19.89
CA LEU A 4 5.43 -3.71 18.94
C LEU A 4 4.96 -2.42 19.62
N ARG A 5 5.90 -1.51 19.86
CA ARG A 5 5.60 -0.19 20.39
C ARG A 5 5.23 0.73 19.23
N SER A 6 4.15 1.48 19.40
CA SER A 6 3.77 2.51 18.42
C SER A 6 4.84 3.60 18.36
N ILE A 7 4.87 4.34 17.25
CA ILE A 7 5.59 5.61 17.17
C ILE A 7 4.91 6.71 18.01
N HIS A 8 3.68 6.46 18.46
CA HIS A 8 2.90 7.33 19.33
C HIS A 8 2.98 6.87 20.79
N ASP A 9 2.43 7.68 21.70
CA ASP A 9 2.47 7.50 23.16
C ASP A 9 1.63 6.31 23.69
N TRP A 10 1.19 5.42 22.79
CA TRP A 10 0.35 4.25 23.06
C TRP A 10 0.99 2.97 22.52
N SER A 11 0.43 1.81 22.86
CA SER A 11 0.89 0.51 22.36
C SER A 11 -0.23 -0.17 21.57
N TYR A 12 0.13 -0.99 20.60
CA TYR A 12 -0.87 -1.76 19.85
C TYR A 12 -1.48 -2.84 20.74
N ASP A 13 -2.80 -3.01 20.68
CA ASP A 13 -3.54 -4.05 21.41
C ASP A 13 -3.20 -5.44 20.86
N ARG A 14 -2.98 -5.51 19.54
CA ARG A 14 -2.58 -6.70 18.82
C ARG A 14 -1.59 -6.31 17.75
N ALA A 15 -0.59 -7.15 17.52
CA ALA A 15 0.28 -7.00 16.37
C ALA A 15 0.85 -8.34 15.92
N ARG A 16 0.95 -8.54 14.61
CA ARG A 16 1.58 -9.70 14.00
C ARG A 16 2.53 -9.27 12.89
N THR A 17 3.69 -9.92 12.83
CA THR A 17 4.62 -9.77 11.70
C THR A 17 4.02 -10.44 10.47
N VAL A 18 3.93 -9.71 9.36
CA VAL A 18 3.40 -10.22 8.09
C VAL A 18 4.45 -10.25 6.98
N GLY A 19 5.59 -9.59 7.18
CA GLY A 19 6.77 -9.68 6.34
C GLY A 19 7.99 -9.01 6.98
N PRO A 20 9.15 -9.01 6.30
CA PRO A 20 10.30 -8.23 6.74
C PRO A 20 9.90 -6.76 6.89
N HIS A 21 10.05 -6.20 8.09
CA HIS A 21 9.72 -4.81 8.40
C HIS A 21 8.25 -4.39 8.20
N MET A 22 7.32 -5.33 8.00
CA MET A 22 5.88 -5.10 7.90
C MET A 22 5.13 -5.76 9.06
N TYR A 23 4.27 -4.98 9.71
CA TYR A 23 3.43 -5.46 10.80
C TYR A 23 1.99 -5.00 10.60
N LEU A 24 1.08 -5.95 10.75
CA LEU A 24 -0.34 -5.68 10.93
C LEU A 24 -0.59 -5.50 12.42
N ALA A 25 -0.99 -4.31 12.83
CA ALA A 25 -1.27 -3.98 14.21
C ALA A 25 -2.66 -3.37 14.35
N GLU A 26 -3.24 -3.47 15.54
CA GLU A 26 -4.56 -2.94 15.86
C GLU A 26 -4.46 -2.13 17.15
N HIS A 27 -5.09 -0.96 17.17
CA HIS A 27 -5.29 -0.18 18.38
C HIS A 27 -6.69 0.42 18.37
N ASP A 28 -7.48 0.19 19.42
CA ASP A 28 -8.87 0.69 19.55
C ASP A 28 -9.77 0.35 18.35
N GLY A 29 -9.58 -0.84 17.75
CA GLY A 29 -10.31 -1.29 16.57
C GLY A 29 -9.89 -0.63 15.24
N VAL A 30 -8.85 0.21 15.26
CA VAL A 30 -8.22 0.80 14.08
C VAL A 30 -7.10 -0.11 13.61
N LEU A 31 -7.12 -0.45 12.32
CA LEU A 31 -6.06 -1.22 11.69
C LEU A 31 -4.88 -0.31 11.37
N CYS A 32 -3.72 -0.62 11.92
CA CYS A 32 -2.49 0.15 11.72
C CYS A 32 -1.41 -0.72 11.09
N GLU A 33 -0.77 -0.21 10.05
CA GLU A 33 0.46 -0.77 9.52
C GLU A 33 1.67 -0.06 10.10
N LEU A 34 2.66 -0.83 10.56
CA LEU A 34 4.02 -0.33 10.67
C LEU A 34 4.83 -0.91 9.51
N VAL A 35 5.09 -0.11 8.47
CA VAL A 35 6.17 -0.35 7.50
C VAL A 35 7.30 0.64 7.82
N VAL A 36 8.56 0.22 7.79
CA VAL A 36 9.73 1.13 7.94
C VAL A 36 10.80 0.66 6.96
N PRO A 37 11.29 1.52 6.04
CA PRO A 37 11.84 2.85 6.35
C PRO A 37 11.10 4.03 5.72
N GLY A 38 10.26 4.68 6.54
CA GLY A 38 9.81 6.07 6.32
C GLY A 38 8.34 6.34 6.57
N SER A 39 7.47 5.33 6.44
CA SER A 39 6.04 5.56 6.29
C SER A 39 5.19 4.39 6.78
N GLY A 40 4.11 4.69 7.50
CA GLY A 40 3.06 3.76 7.87
C GLY A 40 1.75 4.52 8.05
N GLY A 41 0.63 3.82 8.01
CA GLY A 41 -0.70 4.43 8.10
C GLY A 41 -1.65 3.62 8.97
N CYS A 42 -2.66 4.30 9.50
CA CYS A 42 -3.77 3.68 10.21
C CYS A 42 -5.07 3.98 9.48
N THR A 43 -6.00 3.02 9.50
CA THR A 43 -7.35 3.19 8.99
C THR A 43 -8.37 2.50 9.89
N ASP A 44 -9.50 3.17 10.12
CA ASP A 44 -10.67 2.57 10.76
C ASP A 44 -11.57 1.84 9.74
N ARG A 45 -11.25 1.94 8.43
CA ARG A 45 -12.10 1.48 7.33
C ARG A 45 -11.29 0.92 6.17
N LEU A 46 -11.82 -0.15 5.58
CA LEU A 46 -11.41 -0.59 4.25
C LEU A 46 -12.36 0.03 3.22
N ASP A 47 -11.85 0.29 2.01
CA ASP A 47 -12.69 0.62 0.85
C ASP A 47 -13.75 -0.48 0.64
N PRO A 48 -14.92 -0.20 -0.01
CA PRO A 48 -15.93 -1.22 -0.30
C PRO A 48 -15.40 -2.47 -1.02
N SER A 49 -14.26 -2.39 -1.70
CA SER A 49 -13.52 -3.52 -2.27
C SER A 49 -12.87 -4.47 -1.24
N GLY A 50 -12.84 -4.05 0.02
CA GLY A 50 -12.12 -4.70 1.11
C GLY A 50 -10.61 -4.41 1.08
N LEU A 51 -10.21 -3.27 0.53
CA LEU A 51 -8.81 -2.86 0.39
C LEU A 51 -8.53 -1.61 1.21
N TRP A 52 -7.36 -1.55 1.83
CA TRP A 52 -6.71 -0.31 2.22
C TRP A 52 -5.37 -0.25 1.49
N LEU A 53 -5.15 0.81 0.73
CA LEU A 53 -4.01 0.97 -0.17
C LEU A 53 -3.43 2.36 0.02
N PHE A 54 -2.12 2.42 0.22
CA PHE A 54 -1.37 3.65 0.30
C PHE A 54 -0.16 3.60 -0.64
N GLY A 55 0.41 4.77 -0.91
CA GLY A 55 1.64 4.84 -1.66
C GLY A 55 2.45 6.08 -1.34
N ASP A 56 3.77 5.92 -1.38
CA ASP A 56 4.74 6.99 -1.22
C ASP A 56 5.56 7.16 -2.50
N MET A 57 5.64 8.40 -2.97
CA MET A 57 6.42 8.75 -4.14
C MET A 57 7.70 9.47 -3.70
N THR A 58 8.85 8.88 -4.01
CA THR A 58 10.16 9.42 -3.62
C THR A 58 11.10 9.49 -4.82
N ARG A 59 12.02 10.45 -4.80
CA ARG A 59 13.15 10.44 -5.76
C ARG A 59 14.08 9.30 -5.40
N ARG A 60 14.56 8.56 -6.39
CA ARG A 60 15.46 7.42 -6.16
C ARG A 60 16.78 7.82 -5.47
N TYR A 61 17.24 9.04 -5.69
CA TYR A 61 18.43 9.63 -5.09
C TYR A 61 18.28 11.16 -5.02
N ASP A 62 19.14 11.80 -4.23
CA ASP A 62 19.12 13.24 -4.01
C ASP A 62 19.65 14.00 -5.24
N SER A 63 18.76 14.23 -6.21
CA SER A 63 19.01 15.04 -7.40
C SER A 63 17.69 15.49 -8.02
N GLU A 64 17.65 16.70 -8.58
CA GLU A 64 16.47 17.22 -9.28
C GLU A 64 16.10 16.43 -10.54
N THR A 65 17.08 15.77 -11.17
CA THR A 65 16.88 14.96 -12.37
C THR A 65 16.66 13.48 -12.06
N ALA A 66 16.64 13.10 -10.78
CA ALA A 66 16.41 11.72 -10.38
C ALA A 66 15.01 11.26 -10.81
N PRO A 67 14.87 10.04 -11.36
CA PRO A 67 13.56 9.46 -11.56
C PRO A 67 12.87 9.22 -10.22
N PHE A 68 11.54 9.22 -10.25
CA PHE A 68 10.71 8.84 -9.11
C PHE A 68 10.49 7.33 -9.08
N ASP A 69 10.34 6.83 -7.85
CA ASP A 69 9.84 5.51 -7.54
C ASP A 69 8.58 5.66 -6.68
N VAL A 70 7.61 4.78 -6.89
CA VAL A 70 6.40 4.71 -6.07
C VAL A 70 6.44 3.42 -5.27
N HIS A 71 6.51 3.54 -3.96
CA HIS A 71 6.33 2.43 -3.03
C HIS A 71 4.83 2.29 -2.73
N LEU A 72 4.25 1.13 -3.01
CA LEU A 72 2.85 0.82 -2.73
C LEU A 72 2.79 -0.22 -1.63
N TYR A 73 1.85 -0.06 -0.70
CA TYR A 73 1.62 -1.00 0.40
C TYR A 73 0.20 -0.91 0.91
N GLY A 74 -0.21 -1.92 1.67
CA GLY A 74 -1.46 -1.90 2.39
C GLY A 74 -2.00 -3.29 2.72
N PHE A 75 -3.30 -3.35 2.98
CA PHE A 75 -3.99 -4.54 3.41
C PHE A 75 -5.24 -4.85 2.62
N ALA A 76 -5.57 -6.13 2.55
CA ALA A 76 -6.77 -6.63 1.89
C ALA A 76 -7.50 -7.64 2.78
N VAL A 77 -8.83 -7.65 2.74
CA VAL A 77 -9.65 -8.69 3.38
C VAL A 77 -9.27 -10.10 2.91
N ASP A 78 -9.68 -11.11 3.67
CA ASP A 78 -9.52 -12.51 3.29
C ASP A 78 -10.12 -12.80 1.91
N GLY A 79 -9.49 -13.73 1.18
CA GLY A 79 -9.92 -14.11 -0.17
C GLY A 79 -9.45 -13.16 -1.29
N VAL A 80 -8.61 -12.17 -1.00
CA VAL A 80 -7.86 -11.42 -2.03
C VAL A 80 -6.52 -12.11 -2.27
N SER A 81 -6.23 -12.46 -3.53
CA SER A 81 -4.99 -13.12 -3.94
C SER A 81 -3.91 -12.14 -4.35
N SER A 82 -4.28 -11.06 -5.07
CA SER A 82 -3.34 -10.03 -5.51
C SER A 82 -4.02 -8.68 -5.69
N VAL A 83 -3.19 -7.64 -5.67
CA VAL A 83 -3.52 -6.31 -6.18
C VAL A 83 -2.68 -6.09 -7.42
N ASP A 84 -3.31 -5.97 -8.57
CA ASP A 84 -2.64 -5.73 -9.83
C ASP A 84 -2.66 -4.23 -10.14
N VAL A 85 -1.49 -3.64 -10.33
CA VAL A 85 -1.33 -2.20 -10.58
C VAL A 85 -0.71 -2.00 -11.95
N THR A 86 -1.40 -1.27 -12.82
CA THR A 86 -0.89 -0.88 -14.14
C THR A 86 -0.32 0.52 -14.08
N ALA A 87 0.96 0.65 -14.39
CA ALA A 87 1.66 1.92 -14.51
C ALA A 87 2.46 1.96 -15.81
N SER A 88 2.39 3.07 -16.56
CA SER A 88 3.10 3.23 -17.84
C SER A 88 2.87 2.08 -18.84
N GLY A 89 1.66 1.47 -18.81
CA GLY A 89 1.29 0.34 -19.67
C GLY A 89 1.80 -1.03 -19.22
N VAL A 90 2.48 -1.13 -18.07
CA VAL A 90 2.96 -2.39 -17.49
C VAL A 90 2.17 -2.71 -16.23
N THR A 91 1.60 -3.91 -16.18
CA THR A 91 0.90 -4.41 -15.00
C THR A 91 1.86 -5.17 -14.09
N THR A 92 1.93 -4.77 -12.83
CA THR A 92 2.66 -5.45 -11.77
C THR A 92 1.65 -6.08 -10.82
N SER A 93 1.77 -7.39 -10.57
CA SER A 93 0.93 -8.10 -9.61
C SER A 93 1.59 -8.14 -8.24
N LEU A 94 0.92 -7.56 -7.24
CA LEU A 94 1.34 -7.57 -5.84
C LEU A 94 0.61 -8.71 -5.14
N SER A 95 1.31 -9.81 -4.86
CA SER A 95 0.70 -10.92 -4.13
C SER A 95 0.31 -10.50 -2.73
N VAL A 96 -0.95 -10.75 -2.35
CA VAL A 96 -1.41 -10.57 -0.98
C VAL A 96 -1.01 -11.80 -0.17
N ARG A 97 -0.30 -11.57 0.93
CA ARG A 97 0.12 -12.62 1.87
C ARG A 97 -0.23 -12.19 3.28
N HIS A 98 -0.98 -13.04 3.99
CA HIS A 98 -1.46 -12.73 5.34
C HIS A 98 -2.19 -11.37 5.41
N ASN A 99 -3.01 -11.09 4.40
CA ASN A 99 -3.76 -9.84 4.22
C ASN A 99 -2.91 -8.61 3.94
N ALA A 100 -1.61 -8.72 3.72
CA ALA A 100 -0.71 -7.60 3.45
C ALA A 100 -0.04 -7.73 2.08
N PHE A 101 0.34 -6.61 1.50
CA PHE A 101 1.09 -6.55 0.25
C PHE A 101 1.95 -5.29 0.20
N GLU A 102 3.06 -5.36 -0.53
CA GLU A 102 3.90 -4.21 -0.83
C GLU A 102 4.63 -4.40 -2.18
N THR A 103 5.03 -3.30 -2.80
CA THR A 103 5.99 -3.31 -3.91
C THR A 103 6.64 -1.94 -4.10
N THR A 104 7.64 -1.86 -4.97
CA THR A 104 8.15 -0.59 -5.49
C THR A 104 8.07 -0.61 -7.02
N LEU A 105 7.25 0.29 -7.57
CA LEU A 105 7.23 0.60 -8.99
C LEU A 105 8.37 1.57 -9.31
N ARG A 106 9.25 1.17 -10.21
CA ARG A 106 10.48 1.91 -10.54
C ARG A 106 10.28 2.82 -11.75
N ASN A 107 10.86 4.02 -11.73
CA ASN A 107 10.75 5.01 -12.81
C ASN A 107 9.27 5.38 -13.12
N VAL A 108 8.48 5.53 -12.07
CA VAL A 108 7.03 5.74 -12.12
C VAL A 108 6.67 6.86 -11.15
N THR A 109 5.66 7.64 -11.50
CA THR A 109 5.00 8.61 -10.64
C THR A 109 3.53 8.21 -10.42
N PHE A 110 2.84 8.85 -9.48
CA PHE A 110 1.42 8.57 -9.25
C PHE A 110 0.54 8.81 -10.50
N VAL A 111 0.91 9.77 -11.36
CA VAL A 111 0.13 10.06 -12.58
C VAL A 111 0.25 8.96 -13.64
N ASP A 112 1.30 8.14 -13.56
CA ASP A 112 1.50 7.03 -14.50
C ASP A 112 0.64 5.80 -14.15
N ILE A 113 0.07 5.75 -12.93
CA ILE A 113 -0.80 4.66 -12.47
C ILE A 113 -2.19 4.82 -13.10
N SER A 114 -2.50 3.96 -14.06
CA SER A 114 -3.73 4.03 -14.85
C SER A 114 -4.82 3.06 -14.37
N GLU A 115 -4.44 2.01 -13.64
CA GLU A 115 -5.38 0.99 -13.17
C GLU A 115 -4.90 0.33 -11.89
N VAL A 116 -5.85 0.03 -10.99
CA VAL A 116 -5.66 -0.81 -9.81
C VAL A 116 -6.79 -1.84 -9.81
N ASN A 117 -6.43 -3.11 -9.75
CA ASN A 117 -7.36 -4.24 -9.79
C ASN A 117 -7.15 -5.12 -8.56
N VAL A 118 -8.22 -5.37 -7.82
CA VAL A 118 -8.22 -6.33 -6.71
C VAL A 118 -8.65 -7.69 -7.25
N VAL A 119 -7.75 -8.65 -7.24
CA VAL A 119 -8.00 -10.02 -7.72
C VAL A 119 -8.34 -10.90 -6.52
N LYS A 120 -9.51 -11.52 -6.56
CA LYS A 120 -9.98 -12.46 -5.54
C LYS A 120 -9.47 -13.87 -5.86
N GLU A 121 -9.32 -14.70 -4.83
CA GLU A 121 -8.98 -16.13 -4.98
C GLU A 121 -10.02 -16.90 -5.81
N SER A 122 -11.26 -16.40 -5.88
CA SER A 122 -12.32 -16.92 -6.75
C SER A 122 -12.09 -16.65 -8.24
N GLY A 123 -11.12 -15.81 -8.59
CA GLY A 123 -10.87 -15.31 -9.95
C GLY A 123 -11.69 -14.07 -10.33
N GLU A 124 -12.53 -13.56 -9.42
CA GLU A 124 -13.21 -12.28 -9.61
C GLU A 124 -12.21 -11.12 -9.51
N THR A 125 -12.33 -10.16 -10.42
CA THR A 125 -11.51 -8.94 -10.40
C THR A 125 -12.40 -7.72 -10.20
N LEU A 126 -12.07 -6.93 -9.19
CA LEU A 126 -12.71 -5.64 -8.93
C LEU A 126 -11.76 -4.51 -9.30
N ARG A 127 -12.19 -3.67 -10.25
CA ARG A 127 -11.43 -2.50 -10.68
C ARG A 127 -11.68 -1.32 -9.76
N LEU A 128 -10.60 -0.68 -9.32
CA LEU A 128 -10.61 0.54 -8.52
C LEU A 128 -10.20 1.74 -9.37
N ASP A 129 -10.69 2.93 -9.02
CA ASP A 129 -10.21 4.18 -9.62
C ASP A 129 -8.93 4.65 -8.91
N PRO A 130 -7.77 4.68 -9.58
CA PRO A 130 -6.54 5.16 -8.95
C PRO A 130 -6.64 6.61 -8.43
N ALA A 131 -7.56 7.43 -8.96
CA ALA A 131 -7.77 8.81 -8.49
C ALA A 131 -8.20 8.89 -7.03
N ALA A 132 -8.85 7.84 -6.52
CA ALA A 132 -9.30 7.77 -5.14
C ALA A 132 -8.15 7.51 -4.16
N TYR A 133 -7.02 6.98 -4.66
CA TYR A 133 -5.89 6.53 -3.84
C TYR A 133 -4.66 7.40 -4.01
N PHE A 134 -4.45 7.94 -5.21
CA PHE A 134 -3.23 8.67 -5.55
C PHE A 134 -3.55 10.07 -6.08
N PRO A 135 -2.87 11.11 -5.57
CA PRO A 135 -3.08 12.47 -6.05
C PRO A 135 -2.69 12.58 -7.52
N ARG A 136 -3.63 13.10 -8.34
CA ARG A 136 -3.44 13.32 -9.79
C ARG A 136 -2.99 14.75 -10.14
N VAL A 137 -2.45 15.51 -9.19
CA VAL A 137 -2.21 16.96 -9.33
C VAL A 137 -1.25 17.26 -10.51
N PRO A 138 -1.47 18.35 -11.27
CA PRO A 138 -0.99 18.51 -12.65
C PRO A 138 0.51 18.80 -12.72
N ARG A 139 1.08 18.59 -13.92
CA ARG A 139 2.36 19.22 -14.30
C ARG A 139 2.32 20.70 -13.92
N THR A 140 3.14 21.09 -12.96
CA THR A 140 3.65 22.45 -12.87
C THR A 140 4.87 22.49 -13.76
N ASP A 141 4.63 22.95 -14.98
CA ASP A 141 5.63 23.51 -15.88
C ASP A 141 6.41 24.63 -15.17
#